data_AF-A0A2K8X1E6-F1
#
_entry.id   AF-A0A2K8X1E6-F1
#
_cell.length_a   1.000
_cell.length_b   1.000
_cell.length_c   1.000
_cell.angle_alpha   90.00
_cell.angle_beta   90.00
_cell.angle_gamma   90.00
#
_symmetry.space_group_name_H-M   'P 1'
#
loop_
_entity.id
_entity.type
_entity.pdbx_description
1 polymer ?
#
loop_
_entity_poly.entity_id
_entity_poly.type
_entity_poly.pdbx_seq_one_letter_code
_entity_poly.pdbx_strand_id
1 'polypeptide(L)'
;MKYLVTIIAYLCCLHSFGQDLNDLKIKLDVLENRIEFKIDSTGLSKLVLPSFLCSESKSDKGWHVQDVNNDGLKDLIYSGYCQPYFQTTIFLNSKSGFKIVYDYPGELLSITKIAKETKLIIIKDNMGCDYYSNLIEVSITNNSKVAKHTLAYHFDTKMEWTNTLVYRSISGILRRSPVVDDTQKKDVCTGEAIIGNHIDQLTDQQVVVLRKKKDWLLVILEKSEGYSIVGWIKK
;
A
#
# COMPACT_ATOMS: atom_id res chain seq x y z
N MET A 1 -14.28 39.68 20.85
CA MET A 1 -13.14 39.37 19.95
C MET A 1 -12.20 38.25 20.45
N LYS A 2 -12.58 37.41 21.44
CA LYS A 2 -11.78 36.26 21.91
C LYS A 2 -12.35 34.88 21.56
N TYR A 3 -13.54 34.83 20.95
CA TYR A 3 -14.22 33.58 20.59
C TYR A 3 -14.21 33.25 19.09
N LEU A 4 -13.72 34.17 18.25
CA LEU A 4 -13.66 33.95 16.79
C LEU A 4 -12.40 33.18 16.35
N VAL A 5 -11.34 33.20 17.17
CA VAL A 5 -10.06 32.55 16.85
C VAL A 5 -10.08 31.06 17.18
N THR A 6 -10.94 30.62 18.10
CA THR A 6 -11.02 29.21 18.51
C THR A 6 -11.78 28.32 17.53
N ILE A 7 -12.64 28.90 16.69
CA ILE A 7 -13.43 28.14 15.70
C ILE A 7 -12.60 27.84 14.43
N ILE A 8 -11.66 28.73 14.06
CA ILE A 8 -10.78 28.50 12.91
C ILE A 8 -9.70 27.44 13.23
N ALA A 9 -9.26 27.33 14.48
CA ALA A 9 -8.36 26.27 14.91
C ALA A 9 -9.02 24.88 14.97
N TYR A 10 -10.35 24.80 15.13
CA TYR A 10 -11.07 23.51 15.14
C TYR A 10 -11.45 23.02 13.72
N LEU A 11 -11.58 23.93 12.75
CA LEU A 11 -11.83 23.57 11.35
C LEU A 11 -10.55 23.19 10.58
N CYS A 12 -9.36 23.58 11.05
CA CYS A 12 -8.08 23.17 10.46
C CYS A 12 -7.58 21.79 10.93
N CYS A 13 -8.18 21.19 11.97
CA CYS A 13 -7.80 19.85 12.46
C CYS A 13 -8.66 18.70 11.91
N LEU A 14 -9.56 18.96 10.96
CA LEU A 14 -10.41 17.94 10.33
C LEU A 14 -9.95 17.53 8.92
N HIS A 15 -8.79 18.04 8.45
CA HIS A 15 -8.31 17.81 7.09
C HIS A 15 -7.22 16.73 6.97
N SER A 16 -6.94 15.95 8.01
CA SER A 16 -5.68 15.22 8.08
C SER A 16 -5.80 13.72 8.31
N PHE A 17 -6.87 13.02 7.88
CA PHE A 17 -6.92 11.54 7.95
C PHE A 17 -7.78 10.90 6.85
N GLY A 18 -8.18 11.67 5.82
CA GLY A 18 -9.00 11.15 4.73
C GLY A 18 -8.13 10.78 3.54
N GLN A 19 -7.97 9.48 3.27
CA GLN A 19 -7.46 9.05 1.98
C GLN A 19 -8.39 9.57 0.88
N ASP A 20 -7.86 10.23 -0.16
CA ASP A 20 -8.70 10.66 -1.27
C ASP A 20 -9.38 9.42 -1.88
N LEU A 21 -10.72 9.41 -1.89
CA LEU A 21 -11.48 8.24 -2.31
C LEU A 21 -11.27 7.91 -3.79
N ASN A 22 -10.93 8.89 -4.63
CA ASN A 22 -10.61 8.66 -6.02
C ASN A 22 -9.21 8.05 -6.15
N ASP A 23 -8.22 8.56 -5.42
CA ASP A 23 -6.89 7.94 -5.35
C ASP A 23 -6.98 6.48 -4.88
N LEU A 24 -7.81 6.22 -3.86
CA LEU A 24 -8.06 4.86 -3.39
C LEU A 24 -8.71 3.99 -4.48
N LYS A 25 -9.70 4.49 -5.21
CA LYS A 25 -10.31 3.75 -6.34
C LYS A 25 -9.27 3.37 -7.38
N ILE A 26 -8.44 4.32 -7.81
CA ILE A 26 -7.39 4.07 -8.81
C ILE A 26 -6.47 2.93 -8.35
N LYS A 27 -6.08 2.92 -7.07
CA LYS A 27 -5.25 1.85 -6.50
C LYS A 27 -5.95 0.49 -6.48
N LEU A 28 -7.21 0.47 -6.08
CA LEU A 28 -8.00 -0.75 -6.09
C LEU A 28 -8.19 -1.25 -7.53
N ASP A 29 -8.47 -0.38 -8.49
CA ASP A 29 -8.64 -0.74 -9.90
C ASP A 29 -7.35 -1.35 -10.49
N VAL A 30 -6.17 -0.84 -10.12
CA VAL A 30 -4.87 -1.46 -10.46
C VAL A 30 -4.74 -2.85 -9.84
N LEU A 31 -5.22 -3.05 -8.61
CA LEU A 31 -5.20 -4.34 -7.93
C LEU A 31 -6.19 -5.35 -8.55
N GLU A 32 -7.37 -4.94 -9.02
CA GLU A 32 -8.32 -5.84 -9.71
C GLU A 32 -7.84 -6.21 -11.10
N ASN A 33 -7.28 -5.23 -11.81
CA ASN A 33 -6.80 -5.39 -13.18
C ASN A 33 -5.28 -5.57 -13.19
N ARG A 34 -4.76 -6.51 -12.39
CA ARG A 34 -3.31 -6.80 -12.34
C ARG A 34 -2.83 -7.18 -13.74
N ILE A 35 -2.21 -6.23 -14.41
CA ILE A 35 -1.49 -6.43 -15.66
C ILE A 35 -0.02 -6.45 -15.30
N GLU A 36 0.73 -7.41 -15.85
CA GLU A 36 2.18 -7.47 -15.68
C GLU A 36 2.80 -6.13 -16.09
N PHE A 37 3.51 -5.50 -15.16
CA PHE A 37 4.15 -4.22 -15.43
C PHE A 37 5.30 -4.43 -16.42
N LYS A 38 5.22 -3.74 -17.56
CA LYS A 38 6.28 -3.82 -18.57
C LYS A 38 7.47 -2.98 -18.15
N ILE A 39 8.54 -3.65 -17.72
CA ILE A 39 9.82 -3.03 -17.44
C ILE A 39 10.40 -2.38 -18.71
N ASP A 40 10.72 -1.10 -18.60
CA ASP A 40 11.53 -0.34 -19.57
C ASP A 40 12.95 -0.12 -19.06
N SER A 41 13.91 -0.86 -19.60
CA SER A 41 15.35 -0.73 -19.29
C SER A 41 16.08 0.24 -20.23
N THR A 42 15.36 1.03 -21.03
CA THR A 42 15.97 1.96 -22.00
C THR A 42 16.88 2.97 -21.30
N GLY A 43 18.15 2.98 -21.69
CA GLY A 43 19.16 3.86 -21.11
C GLY A 43 19.94 3.28 -19.92
N LEU A 44 19.60 2.06 -19.48
CA LEU A 44 20.30 1.37 -18.38
C LEU A 44 21.81 1.25 -18.64
N SER A 45 22.20 0.93 -19.87
CA SER A 45 23.61 0.78 -20.28
C SER A 45 24.45 2.06 -20.18
N LYS A 46 23.81 3.22 -20.01
CA LYS A 46 24.48 4.52 -19.81
C LYS A 46 24.69 4.85 -18.33
N LEU A 47 24.20 4.01 -17.43
CA LEU A 47 24.24 4.22 -15.99
C LEU A 47 25.21 3.23 -15.33
N VAL A 48 25.89 3.68 -14.28
CA VAL A 48 26.68 2.80 -13.41
C VAL A 48 25.73 2.20 -12.39
N LEU A 49 25.43 0.90 -12.52
CA LEU A 49 24.47 0.24 -11.63
C LEU A 49 25.03 0.12 -10.21
N PRO A 50 24.20 0.35 -9.17
CA PRO A 50 24.60 0.09 -7.80
C PRO A 50 24.79 -1.42 -7.60
N SER A 51 25.69 -1.79 -6.69
CA SER A 51 25.75 -3.17 -6.20
C SER A 51 24.47 -3.48 -5.43
N PHE A 52 23.75 -4.51 -5.84
CA PHE A 52 22.46 -4.86 -5.28
C PHE A 52 22.27 -6.38 -5.23
N LEU A 53 21.96 -6.89 -4.03
CA LEU A 53 21.91 -8.32 -3.72
C LEU A 53 20.92 -9.09 -4.61
N CYS A 54 19.78 -8.48 -4.93
CA CYS A 54 18.74 -9.15 -5.73
C CYS A 54 19.06 -9.18 -7.23
N SER A 55 20.10 -8.48 -7.70
CA SER A 55 20.48 -8.42 -9.12
C SER A 55 21.71 -9.25 -9.46
N GLU A 56 22.13 -10.19 -8.59
CA GLU A 56 23.38 -10.95 -8.76
C GLU A 56 23.42 -11.82 -10.02
N SER A 57 22.26 -12.24 -10.54
CA SER A 57 22.20 -12.69 -11.94
C SER A 57 22.14 -11.44 -12.82
N LYS A 58 23.28 -11.08 -13.43
CA LYS A 58 23.52 -9.95 -14.37
C LYS A 58 22.62 -9.93 -15.62
N SER A 59 21.37 -10.37 -15.53
CA SER A 59 20.36 -10.15 -16.53
C SER A 59 19.74 -8.79 -16.26
N ASP A 60 19.61 -7.96 -17.29
CA ASP A 60 18.92 -6.66 -17.27
C ASP A 60 17.41 -6.76 -16.90
N LYS A 61 16.97 -7.92 -16.41
CA LYS A 61 15.59 -8.26 -16.09
C LYS A 61 15.24 -7.63 -14.75
N GLY A 62 14.23 -6.78 -14.75
CA GLY A 62 13.69 -6.12 -13.57
C GLY A 62 14.14 -4.67 -13.37
N TRP A 63 15.15 -4.20 -14.10
CA TRP A 63 15.57 -2.79 -14.03
C TRP A 63 14.71 -1.90 -14.93
N HIS A 64 13.97 -1.00 -14.31
CA HIS A 64 13.25 0.09 -14.96
C HIS A 64 14.01 1.40 -14.80
N VAL A 65 14.11 2.18 -15.88
CA VAL A 65 14.85 3.44 -15.93
C VAL A 65 13.87 4.59 -16.16
N GLN A 66 13.70 5.46 -15.16
CA GLN A 66 12.79 6.59 -15.25
C GLN A 66 13.27 7.75 -14.38
N ASP A 67 12.94 8.99 -14.76
CA ASP A 67 13.13 10.16 -13.89
C ASP A 67 11.88 10.31 -13.00
N VAL A 68 11.96 9.82 -11.75
CA VAL A 68 10.82 9.70 -10.83
C VAL A 68 10.64 10.94 -9.95
N ASN A 69 11.69 11.70 -9.68
CA ASN A 69 11.63 12.98 -8.95
C ASN A 69 11.69 14.21 -9.89
N ASN A 70 11.67 14.02 -11.20
CA ASN A 70 11.65 15.09 -12.20
C ASN A 70 12.81 16.09 -12.08
N ASP A 71 14.01 15.61 -11.71
CA ASP A 71 15.20 16.44 -11.59
C ASP A 71 16.08 16.43 -12.87
N GLY A 72 15.65 15.69 -13.89
CA GLY A 72 16.33 15.55 -15.17
C GLY A 72 17.38 14.42 -15.19
N LEU A 73 17.60 13.72 -14.09
CA LEU A 73 18.43 12.53 -14.01
C LEU A 73 17.56 11.28 -14.12
N LYS A 74 18.12 10.23 -14.71
CA LYS A 74 17.44 8.93 -14.74
C LYS A 74 17.72 8.19 -13.43
N ASP A 75 16.64 7.84 -12.75
CA ASP A 75 16.60 6.98 -11.58
C ASP A 75 16.46 5.52 -12.00
N LEU A 76 16.65 4.63 -11.03
CA LEU A 76 16.49 3.19 -11.23
C LEU A 76 15.40 2.66 -10.31
N ILE A 77 14.57 1.78 -10.84
CA ILE A 77 13.67 0.94 -10.05
C ILE A 77 14.01 -0.50 -10.40
N TYR A 78 14.37 -1.29 -9.41
CA TYR A 78 14.39 -2.74 -9.56
C TYR A 78 13.04 -3.29 -9.14
N SER A 79 12.43 -4.14 -9.97
CA SER A 79 11.27 -4.97 -9.60
C SER A 79 11.49 -6.37 -10.16
N GLY A 80 11.78 -7.33 -9.27
CA GLY A 80 12.15 -8.68 -9.69
C GLY A 80 12.25 -9.65 -8.53
N TYR A 81 12.46 -10.93 -8.84
CA TYR A 81 12.55 -11.97 -7.83
C TYR A 81 13.81 -11.82 -6.95
N CYS A 82 13.62 -11.78 -5.65
CA CYS A 82 14.67 -11.75 -4.64
C CYS A 82 14.29 -12.65 -3.47
N GLN A 83 14.93 -13.82 -3.37
CA GLN A 83 14.48 -14.87 -2.46
C GLN A 83 14.23 -14.33 -1.04
N PRO A 84 13.06 -14.63 -0.43
CA PRO A 84 12.01 -15.53 -0.93
C PRO A 84 10.84 -14.83 -1.66
N TYR A 85 10.86 -13.51 -1.83
CA TYR A 85 9.76 -12.73 -2.42
C TYR A 85 10.13 -12.13 -3.79
N PHE A 86 9.20 -11.41 -4.42
CA PHE A 86 9.61 -10.32 -5.31
C PHE A 86 10.07 -9.13 -4.46
N GLN A 87 10.99 -8.33 -4.97
CA GLN A 87 11.49 -7.12 -4.35
C GLN A 87 11.28 -5.95 -5.29
N THR A 88 10.81 -4.83 -4.73
CA THR A 88 10.85 -3.54 -5.40
C THR A 88 11.78 -2.60 -4.65
N THR A 89 12.76 -2.05 -5.35
CA THR A 89 13.75 -1.12 -4.79
C THR A 89 13.88 0.10 -5.70
N ILE A 90 13.80 1.30 -5.13
CA ILE A 90 13.87 2.57 -5.86
C ILE A 90 15.16 3.30 -5.48
N PHE A 91 15.92 3.68 -6.49
CA PHE A 91 17.21 4.34 -6.37
C PHE A 91 17.15 5.71 -7.04
N LEU A 92 17.28 6.78 -6.26
CA LEU A 92 17.40 8.13 -6.81
C LEU A 92 18.84 8.43 -7.22
N ASN A 93 19.00 9.01 -8.40
CA ASN A 93 20.28 9.42 -8.94
C ASN A 93 20.65 10.82 -8.45
N SER A 94 21.89 10.99 -8.00
CA SER A 94 22.42 12.28 -7.53
C SER A 94 23.63 12.77 -8.32
N LYS A 95 23.87 12.22 -9.52
CA LYS A 95 25.13 12.33 -10.32
C LYS A 95 26.37 11.72 -9.67
N SER A 96 26.49 11.82 -8.35
CA SER A 96 27.56 11.20 -7.56
C SER A 96 27.34 9.71 -7.30
N GLY A 97 26.14 9.21 -7.61
CA GLY A 97 25.75 7.83 -7.42
C GLY A 97 24.26 7.70 -7.13
N PHE A 98 23.85 6.50 -6.76
CA PHE A 98 22.48 6.13 -6.46
C PHE A 98 22.24 6.03 -4.96
N LYS A 99 21.10 6.56 -4.50
CA LYS A 99 20.62 6.42 -3.12
C LYS A 99 19.33 5.61 -3.12
N ILE A 100 19.29 4.53 -2.35
CA ILE A 100 18.06 3.79 -2.08
C ILE A 100 17.11 4.69 -1.28
N VAL A 101 15.88 4.85 -1.78
CA VAL A 101 14.81 5.60 -1.10
C VAL A 101 13.58 4.76 -0.78
N TYR A 102 13.49 3.57 -1.36
CA TYR A 102 12.51 2.55 -1.04
C TYR A 102 13.13 1.18 -1.28
N ASP A 103 12.93 0.26 -0.34
CA ASP A 103 13.41 -1.11 -0.43
C ASP A 103 12.48 -2.02 0.39
N TYR A 104 11.59 -2.74 -0.28
CA TYR A 104 10.61 -3.60 0.39
C TYR A 104 10.11 -4.71 -0.54
N PRO A 105 9.71 -5.88 0.00
CA PRO A 105 9.12 -6.94 -0.79
C PRO A 105 7.86 -6.50 -1.53
N GLY A 106 7.73 -6.94 -2.76
CA GLY A 106 6.58 -6.70 -3.62
C GLY A 106 6.98 -6.53 -5.08
N GLU A 107 6.00 -6.75 -5.94
CA GLU A 107 6.08 -6.53 -7.38
C GLU A 107 5.48 -5.17 -7.74
N LEU A 108 6.17 -4.42 -8.57
CA LEU A 108 5.66 -3.17 -9.14
C LEU A 108 4.51 -3.46 -10.11
N LEU A 109 3.34 -2.85 -9.85
CA LEU A 109 2.16 -2.95 -10.72
C LEU A 109 1.99 -1.74 -11.63
N SER A 110 2.30 -0.54 -11.16
CA SER A 110 2.16 0.67 -11.97
C SER A 110 3.08 1.80 -11.52
N ILE A 111 3.38 2.68 -12.46
CA ILE A 111 3.99 3.98 -12.19
C ILE A 111 3.14 5.05 -12.87
N THR A 112 2.71 6.04 -12.10
CA THR A 112 1.93 7.18 -12.58
C THR A 112 2.65 8.47 -12.24
N LYS A 113 3.07 9.22 -13.26
CA LYS A 113 3.66 10.54 -13.07
C LYS A 113 2.56 11.59 -13.08
N ILE A 114 2.49 12.37 -12.00
CA ILE A 114 1.63 13.55 -11.89
C ILE A 114 2.49 14.80 -11.74
N ALA A 115 1.89 15.99 -11.78
CA ALA A 115 2.65 17.24 -11.92
C ALA A 115 3.70 17.49 -10.81
N LYS A 116 3.49 16.96 -9.59
CA LYS A 116 4.33 17.24 -8.42
C LYS A 116 5.01 16.01 -7.81
N GLU A 117 4.65 14.82 -8.28
CA GLU A 117 5.16 13.56 -7.75
C GLU A 117 4.98 12.42 -8.76
N THR A 118 5.72 11.35 -8.55
CA THR A 118 5.50 10.05 -9.18
C THR A 118 4.94 9.09 -8.14
N LYS A 119 3.81 8.45 -8.45
CA LYS A 119 3.20 7.42 -7.62
C LYS A 119 3.52 6.04 -8.19
N LEU A 120 3.95 5.12 -7.34
CA LEU A 120 4.19 3.73 -7.68
C LEU A 120 3.26 2.85 -6.87
N ILE A 121 2.60 1.90 -7.53
CA ILE A 121 1.76 0.90 -6.87
C ILE A 121 2.48 -0.43 -6.89
N ILE A 122 2.65 -1.03 -5.72
CA ILE A 122 3.42 -2.26 -5.49
C ILE A 122 2.53 -3.23 -4.74
N ILE A 123 2.56 -4.51 -5.12
CA ILE A 123 1.83 -5.57 -4.43
C ILE A 123 2.79 -6.58 -3.83
N LYS A 124 2.66 -6.80 -2.54
CA LYS A 124 3.32 -7.91 -1.86
C LYS A 124 2.26 -8.94 -1.52
N ASP A 125 2.25 -10.07 -2.20
CA ASP A 125 1.35 -11.15 -1.83
C ASP A 125 1.82 -11.85 -0.54
N ASN A 126 0.87 -12.44 0.17
CA ASN A 126 1.11 -13.22 1.38
C ASN A 126 1.91 -14.50 1.04
N MET A 127 2.73 -14.98 1.97
CA MET A 127 3.49 -16.22 1.75
C MET A 127 3.89 -16.87 3.08
N GLY A 128 3.64 -18.18 3.20
CA GLY A 128 3.95 -18.94 4.40
C GLY A 128 3.25 -18.36 5.63
N CYS A 129 4.05 -17.99 6.63
CA CYS A 129 3.57 -17.40 7.89
C CYS A 129 3.31 -15.89 7.82
N ASP A 130 3.51 -15.28 6.65
CA ASP A 130 3.02 -13.94 6.40
C ASP A 130 1.57 -14.02 5.92
N TYR A 131 0.64 -13.71 6.82
CA TYR A 131 -0.80 -13.82 6.57
C TYR A 131 -1.37 -12.68 5.75
N TYR A 132 -0.62 -11.60 5.53
CA TYR A 132 -1.14 -10.40 4.90
C TYR A 132 -0.48 -10.14 3.55
N SER A 133 -1.33 -9.86 2.57
CA SER A 133 -0.93 -9.18 1.36
C SER A 133 -0.96 -7.67 1.60
N ASN A 134 -0.04 -6.93 0.98
CA ASN A 134 0.08 -5.49 1.12
C ASN A 134 0.01 -4.83 -0.26
N LEU A 135 -1.00 -4.00 -0.48
CA LEU A 135 -1.02 -3.03 -1.58
C LEU A 135 -0.35 -1.75 -1.10
N ILE A 136 0.76 -1.39 -1.70
CA ILE A 136 1.65 -0.31 -1.25
C ILE A 136 1.69 0.76 -2.32
N GLU A 137 1.42 2.00 -1.92
CA GLU A 137 1.64 3.19 -2.72
C GLU A 137 2.90 3.88 -2.22
N VAL A 138 3.85 4.13 -3.12
CA VAL A 138 5.03 4.95 -2.86
C VAL A 138 4.91 6.22 -3.68
N SER A 139 4.86 7.37 -3.02
CA SER A 139 4.88 8.68 -3.68
C SER A 139 6.26 9.31 -3.55
N ILE A 140 6.84 9.72 -4.68
CA ILE A 140 8.12 10.43 -4.74
C ILE A 140 7.87 11.80 -5.34
N THR A 141 8.00 12.83 -4.51
CA THR A 141 7.80 14.23 -4.92
C THR A 141 9.00 14.78 -5.70
N ASN A 142 8.81 15.90 -6.38
CA ASN A 142 9.89 16.50 -7.19
C ASN A 142 11.10 17.00 -6.37
N ASN A 143 10.97 17.10 -5.04
CA ASN A 143 12.08 17.43 -4.13
C ASN A 143 12.63 16.18 -3.43
N SER A 144 12.38 15.00 -4.01
CA SER A 144 12.86 13.70 -3.53
C SER A 144 12.32 13.28 -2.16
N LYS A 145 11.26 13.92 -1.63
CA LYS A 145 10.56 13.38 -0.45
C LYS A 145 9.75 12.16 -0.84
N VAL A 146 9.83 11.13 0.01
CA VAL A 146 9.14 9.85 -0.18
C VAL A 146 8.06 9.71 0.89
N ALA A 147 6.86 9.35 0.46
CA ALA A 147 5.75 8.91 1.32
C ALA A 147 5.34 7.49 0.94
N LYS A 148 4.86 6.73 1.92
CA LYS A 148 4.42 5.34 1.73
C LYS A 148 3.07 5.14 2.41
N HIS A 149 2.10 4.64 1.65
CA HIS A 149 0.83 4.18 2.19
C HIS A 149 0.65 2.69 1.94
N THR A 150 0.26 1.94 2.94
CA THR A 150 0.07 0.49 2.86
C THR A 150 -1.36 0.11 3.23
N LEU A 151 -1.99 -0.67 2.36
CA LEU A 151 -3.26 -1.31 2.60
C LEU A 151 -3.02 -2.82 2.76
N ALA A 152 -3.12 -3.30 4.00
CA ALA A 152 -2.92 -4.71 4.35
C ALA A 152 -4.27 -5.45 4.35
N TYR A 153 -4.29 -6.66 3.79
CA TYR A 153 -5.45 -7.53 3.83
C TYR A 153 -5.03 -8.99 4.02
N HIS A 154 -5.76 -9.68 4.88
CA HIS A 154 -5.46 -11.07 5.22
C HIS A 154 -5.73 -11.97 4.00
N PHE A 155 -5.01 -13.09 3.84
CA PHE A 155 -5.16 -14.00 2.70
C PHE A 155 -6.59 -14.56 2.53
N ASP A 156 -7.29 -14.80 3.65
CA ASP A 156 -8.73 -15.17 3.67
C ASP A 156 -9.69 -14.01 3.30
N THR A 157 -9.22 -12.77 3.25
CA THR A 157 -10.03 -11.60 2.92
C THR A 157 -10.04 -11.37 1.42
N LYS A 158 -11.15 -11.75 0.77
CA LYS A 158 -11.35 -11.44 -0.64
C LYS A 158 -11.58 -9.94 -0.83
N MET A 159 -10.65 -9.29 -1.54
CA MET A 159 -10.74 -7.89 -1.94
C MET A 159 -11.81 -7.72 -3.00
N GLU A 160 -12.88 -6.98 -2.67
CA GLU A 160 -14.00 -6.67 -3.57
C GLU A 160 -14.57 -5.30 -3.21
N TRP A 161 -14.84 -4.44 -4.20
CA TRP A 161 -15.38 -3.10 -3.95
C TRP A 161 -16.49 -2.75 -4.95
N THR A 162 -17.04 -1.56 -4.75
CA THR A 162 -17.98 -0.92 -5.67
C THR A 162 -17.42 0.43 -6.10
N ASN A 163 -17.91 0.96 -7.21
CA ASN A 163 -17.49 2.27 -7.71
C ASN A 163 -17.86 3.44 -6.77
N THR A 164 -18.66 3.18 -5.72
CA THR A 164 -19.11 4.17 -4.74
C THR A 164 -18.53 3.85 -3.37
N LEU A 165 -17.32 4.35 -3.12
CA LEU A 165 -16.69 4.31 -1.79
C LEU A 165 -17.28 5.41 -0.91
N VAL A 166 -17.53 5.09 0.36
CA VAL A 166 -18.10 6.06 1.32
C VAL A 166 -17.48 5.91 2.69
N TYR A 167 -17.35 7.04 3.39
CA TYR A 167 -16.99 7.05 4.80
C TYR A 167 -18.18 6.70 5.69
N ARG A 168 -17.95 5.90 6.72
CA ARG A 168 -18.92 5.57 7.78
C ARG A 168 -18.21 5.44 9.13
N SER A 169 -18.85 5.90 10.19
CA SER A 169 -18.47 5.53 11.55
C SER A 169 -19.13 4.22 11.94
N ILE A 170 -18.35 3.28 12.45
CA ILE A 170 -18.82 1.94 12.78
C ILE A 170 -18.20 1.43 14.09
N SER A 171 -18.91 0.52 14.76
CA SER A 171 -18.45 -0.21 15.92
C SER A 171 -18.67 -1.70 15.70
N GLY A 172 -17.82 -2.54 16.30
CA GLY A 172 -17.93 -4.00 16.21
C GLY A 172 -16.60 -4.69 16.01
N ILE A 173 -16.64 -6.00 15.73
CA ILE A 173 -15.45 -6.81 15.51
C ILE A 173 -15.14 -6.82 14.01
N LEU A 174 -13.96 -6.32 13.64
CA LEU A 174 -13.39 -6.48 12.32
C LEU A 174 -12.85 -7.91 12.16
N ARG A 175 -13.15 -8.54 11.03
CA ARG A 175 -12.90 -9.96 10.78
C ARG A 175 -12.32 -10.20 9.41
N ARG A 176 -11.54 -11.27 9.25
CA ARG A 176 -10.96 -11.64 7.94
C ARG A 176 -11.96 -12.20 6.94
N SER A 177 -13.16 -12.63 7.39
CA SER A 177 -14.22 -13.15 6.52
C SER A 177 -15.61 -12.77 7.04
N PRO A 178 -16.66 -12.76 6.19
CA PRO A 178 -18.03 -12.41 6.58
C PRO A 178 -18.77 -13.60 7.24
N VAL A 179 -18.11 -14.23 8.21
CA VAL A 179 -18.61 -15.34 9.04
C VAL A 179 -18.23 -15.04 10.48
N VAL A 180 -19.08 -15.38 11.44
CA VAL A 180 -18.71 -15.30 12.86
C VAL A 180 -18.01 -16.60 13.23
N ASP A 181 -16.71 -16.50 13.50
CA ASP A 181 -15.91 -17.55 14.12
C ASP A 181 -15.21 -16.94 15.34
N ASP A 182 -15.60 -17.40 16.53
CA ASP A 182 -15.06 -16.95 17.82
C ASP A 182 -14.34 -18.10 18.54
N THR A 183 -14.02 -19.18 17.82
CA THR A 183 -13.38 -20.36 18.39
C THR A 183 -11.94 -20.04 18.76
N GLN A 184 -11.55 -20.32 20.00
CA GLN A 184 -10.14 -20.22 20.40
C GLN A 184 -9.33 -21.34 19.75
N LYS A 185 -8.23 -20.97 19.11
CA LYS A 185 -7.30 -21.91 18.49
C LYS A 185 -5.88 -21.37 18.61
N LYS A 186 -4.89 -22.25 18.42
CA LYS A 186 -3.50 -21.83 18.31
C LYS A 186 -3.19 -21.45 16.87
N ASP A 187 -2.54 -20.32 16.71
CA ASP A 187 -1.97 -19.91 15.45
C ASP A 187 -0.87 -20.90 15.02
N VAL A 188 -0.89 -21.33 13.76
CA VAL A 188 0.01 -22.40 13.29
C VAL A 188 1.46 -21.92 13.17
N CYS A 189 1.66 -20.62 12.98
CA CYS A 189 2.99 -20.05 12.76
C CYS A 189 3.65 -19.54 14.05
N THR A 190 2.87 -18.95 14.94
CA THR A 190 3.37 -18.34 16.18
C THR A 190 3.09 -19.21 17.41
N GLY A 191 2.13 -20.13 17.33
CA GLY A 191 1.66 -20.92 18.48
C GLY A 191 0.78 -20.14 19.46
N GLU A 192 0.56 -18.84 19.23
CA GLU A 192 -0.21 -17.95 20.10
C GLU A 192 -1.71 -18.28 20.03
N ALA A 193 -2.44 -17.96 21.11
CA ALA A 193 -3.88 -18.11 21.12
C ALA A 193 -4.52 -17.00 20.29
N ILE A 194 -5.34 -17.39 19.31
CA ILE A 194 -6.14 -16.48 18.48
C ILE A 194 -7.62 -16.80 18.61
N ILE A 195 -8.46 -15.77 18.41
CA ILE A 195 -9.91 -15.90 18.45
C ILE A 195 -10.44 -15.95 17.01
N GLY A 196 -10.71 -17.17 16.55
CA GLY A 196 -11.38 -17.49 15.28
C GLY A 196 -10.88 -16.68 14.08
N ASN A 197 -11.68 -15.70 13.66
CA ASN A 197 -11.39 -14.84 12.52
C ASN A 197 -11.32 -13.34 12.85
N HIS A 198 -11.07 -12.99 14.10
CA HIS A 198 -10.93 -11.60 14.56
C HIS A 198 -9.67 -10.95 13.99
N ILE A 199 -9.78 -9.68 13.65
CA ILE A 199 -8.66 -8.79 13.29
C ILE A 199 -8.55 -7.68 14.33
N ASP A 200 -9.67 -7.02 14.66
CA ASP A 200 -9.67 -5.86 15.53
C ASP A 200 -11.05 -5.59 16.15
N GLN A 201 -11.11 -4.73 17.17
CA GLN A 201 -12.33 -4.25 17.80
C GLN A 201 -12.45 -2.73 17.61
N LEU A 202 -13.54 -2.31 16.96
CA LEU A 202 -13.78 -0.90 16.64
C LEU A 202 -14.82 -0.32 17.59
N THR A 203 -14.57 0.90 18.04
CA THR A 203 -15.52 1.74 18.78
C THR A 203 -15.59 3.10 18.11
N ASP A 204 -16.72 3.36 17.46
CA ASP A 204 -17.04 4.59 16.70
C ASP A 204 -15.91 5.06 15.78
N GLN A 205 -15.28 4.12 15.07
CA GLN A 205 -14.16 4.40 14.19
C GLN A 205 -14.65 4.76 12.78
N GLN A 206 -14.05 5.78 12.17
CA GLN A 206 -14.28 6.12 10.77
C GLN A 206 -13.59 5.09 9.88
N VAL A 207 -14.32 4.56 8.90
CA VAL A 207 -13.82 3.62 7.89
C VAL A 207 -14.26 4.00 6.49
N VAL A 208 -13.57 3.48 5.48
CA VAL A 208 -14.07 3.49 4.10
C VAL A 208 -14.79 2.17 3.83
N VAL A 209 -16.06 2.24 3.42
CA VAL A 209 -16.83 1.06 3.02
C VAL A 209 -16.52 0.74 1.55
N LEU A 210 -15.97 -0.45 1.32
CA LEU A 210 -15.68 -0.98 -0.01
C LEU A 210 -16.90 -1.66 -0.62
N ARG A 211 -17.58 -2.49 0.17
CA ARG A 211 -18.71 -3.33 -0.28
C ARG A 211 -19.66 -3.66 0.86
N LYS A 212 -20.94 -3.85 0.52
CA LYS A 212 -21.95 -4.45 1.42
C LYS A 212 -22.36 -5.84 0.91
N LYS A 213 -22.46 -6.82 1.80
CA LYS A 213 -22.97 -8.17 1.53
C LYS A 213 -23.88 -8.62 2.68
N LYS A 214 -25.20 -8.62 2.47
CA LYS A 214 -26.19 -8.82 3.55
C LYS A 214 -25.93 -7.84 4.70
N ASP A 215 -25.71 -8.35 5.90
CA ASP A 215 -25.42 -7.58 7.12
C ASP A 215 -23.92 -7.37 7.34
N TRP A 216 -23.09 -7.61 6.33
CA TRP A 216 -21.65 -7.40 6.42
C TRP A 216 -21.20 -6.24 5.55
N LEU A 217 -20.23 -5.48 6.04
CA LEU A 217 -19.51 -4.44 5.32
C LEU A 217 -18.05 -4.88 5.18
N LEU A 218 -17.50 -4.85 3.97
CA LEU A 218 -16.06 -4.88 3.77
C LEU A 218 -15.56 -3.44 3.88
N VAL A 219 -14.58 -3.22 4.75
CA VAL A 219 -14.14 -1.88 5.11
C VAL A 219 -12.62 -1.77 5.13
N ILE A 220 -12.13 -0.56 4.87
CA ILE A 220 -10.75 -0.15 5.15
C ILE A 220 -10.76 0.67 6.44
N LEU A 221 -9.97 0.24 7.41
CA LEU A 221 -9.69 0.95 8.64
C LEU A 221 -8.26 1.50 8.59
N GLU A 222 -8.08 2.81 8.74
CA GLU A 222 -6.76 3.38 8.98
C GLU A 222 -6.36 3.13 10.44
N LYS A 223 -5.21 2.49 10.64
CA LYS A 223 -4.70 2.12 11.97
C LYS A 223 -3.67 3.11 12.48
N SER A 224 -2.92 3.70 11.56
CA SER A 224 -1.94 4.76 11.80
C SER A 224 -1.68 5.48 10.49
N GLU A 225 -0.99 6.62 10.55
CA GLU A 225 -0.60 7.38 9.35
C GLU A 225 0.07 6.46 8.31
N GLY A 226 -0.53 6.39 7.13
CA GLY A 226 -0.02 5.59 6.01
C GLY A 226 -0.14 4.07 6.17
N TYR A 227 -0.90 3.57 7.14
CA TYR A 227 -1.17 2.14 7.29
C TYR A 227 -2.65 1.88 7.57
N SER A 228 -3.27 1.13 6.66
CA SER A 228 -4.67 0.73 6.74
C SER A 228 -4.79 -0.79 6.63
N ILE A 229 -5.84 -1.33 7.23
CA ILE A 229 -6.18 -2.75 7.18
C ILE A 229 -7.57 -2.94 6.58
N VAL A 230 -7.75 -4.05 5.87
CA VAL A 230 -9.05 -4.44 5.30
C VAL A 230 -9.66 -5.56 6.12
N GLY A 231 -10.96 -5.46 6.36
CA GLY A 231 -11.72 -6.56 6.95
C GLY A 231 -13.22 -6.42 6.79
N TRP A 232 -13.92 -7.47 7.20
CA TRP A 232 -15.37 -7.55 7.26
C TRP A 232 -15.86 -7.18 8.65
N ILE A 233 -16.92 -6.39 8.73
CA ILE A 233 -17.59 -6.06 9.99
C ILE A 233 -19.09 -6.25 9.83
N LYS A 234 -19.70 -6.84 10.86
CA LYS A 234 -21.15 -7.05 10.89
C LYS A 234 -21.82 -5.74 11.30
N LYS A 235 -22.80 -5.30 10.51
CA LYS A 235 -23.60 -4.11 10.74
C LYS A 235 -24.53 -4.28 11.94
#